data_AF-A0A8J1UP32-F1
#
_entry.id   AF-A0A8J1UP32-F1
#
_cell.length_a   1.000
_cell.length_b   1.000
_cell.length_c   1.000
_cell.angle_alpha   90.00
_cell.angle_beta   90.00
_cell.angle_gamma   90.00
#
_symmetry.space_group_name_H-M   'P 1'
#
loop_
_entity.id
_entity.type
_entity.pdbx_description
1 polymer ?
#
loop_
_entity_poly.entity_id
_entity_poly.type
_entity_poly.pdbx_seq_one_letter_code
_entity_poly.pdbx_strand_id
1 'polypeptide(L)'
;SLLDELNLICSISPMPNHSETVYIVPQLLPITDLGHQVWVPKPVSQNHEYYIDFQHFYPESIFTRLLCVCLRHQLDCNYLSPIKDATIYRHQAWCTYGTTHAYHLCLSKDMRCKCIKVTIRCDDSESPLRVLEFLHHNLTAITNGDFQKVKYTIGPACPACNGENGETDVHVLSLASGNDVVSGAYNQFWCHGVLITINEGKIKPDGETGQIPSSPIRESRGGSFNGSPLQTLDDDTRIENLPHSLYREIRDTLRIPSIRGRDYKGLAGLLGKTFREVSLLELEPNPCDALFKDWITYDDATLGHLINHMKTLEHYDIISAIDEYKSQM
;
A
#
# COMPACT_ATOMS: atom_id res chain seq x y z
N SER A 1 11.85 -11.89 28.94
CA SER A 1 12.42 -13.12 28.33
C SER A 1 12.71 -12.80 26.87
N LEU A 2 13.64 -13.49 26.21
CA LEU A 2 14.00 -13.21 24.81
C LEU A 2 12.78 -13.22 23.86
N LEU A 3 11.81 -14.10 24.10
CA LEU A 3 10.60 -14.19 23.29
C LEU A 3 9.68 -12.96 23.44
N ASP A 4 9.63 -12.36 24.63
CA ASP A 4 8.85 -11.15 24.92
C ASP A 4 9.53 -9.91 24.31
N GLU A 5 10.86 -9.84 24.38
CA GLU A 5 11.68 -8.80 23.74
C GLU A 5 11.54 -8.80 22.21
N LEU A 6 11.42 -9.98 21.60
CA LEU A 6 11.17 -10.15 20.17
C LEU A 6 9.68 -9.98 19.78
N ASN A 7 8.81 -9.60 20.73
CA ASN A 7 7.36 -9.47 20.54
C ASN A 7 6.69 -10.76 20.00
N LEU A 8 7.22 -11.93 20.34
CA LEU A 8 6.64 -13.23 19.97
C LEU A 8 5.60 -13.71 20.99
N ILE A 9 5.74 -13.24 22.23
CA ILE A 9 4.78 -13.42 23.31
C ILE A 9 4.58 -12.07 24.00
N CYS A 10 3.48 -11.93 24.75
CA CYS A 10 3.19 -10.76 25.57
C CYS A 10 2.95 -11.21 27.01
N SER A 11 3.75 -10.72 27.94
CA SER A 11 3.52 -10.97 29.36
C SER A 11 2.33 -10.16 29.87
N ILE A 12 1.35 -10.86 30.44
CA ILE A 12 0.29 -10.25 31.24
C ILE A 12 0.76 -10.34 32.69
N SER A 13 1.07 -9.20 33.30
CA SER A 13 1.38 -9.19 34.73
C SER A 13 0.20 -9.77 35.51
N PRO A 14 0.42 -10.68 36.46
CA PRO A 14 -0.69 -11.30 37.16
C PRO A 14 -1.51 -10.24 37.90
N MET A 15 -2.83 -10.46 37.93
CA MET A 15 -3.71 -9.83 38.90
C MET A 15 -3.07 -9.94 40.30
N PRO A 16 -3.27 -8.97 41.20
CA PRO A 16 -2.55 -8.85 42.48
C PRO A 16 -2.58 -10.07 43.43
N ASN A 17 -3.34 -11.12 43.09
CA ASN A 17 -3.50 -12.35 43.85
C ASN A 17 -2.90 -13.61 43.18
N HIS A 18 -2.21 -13.49 42.04
CA HIS A 18 -1.56 -14.64 41.38
C HIS A 18 -0.04 -14.44 41.33
N SER A 19 0.72 -15.47 41.72
CA SER A 19 2.19 -15.46 41.71
C SER A 19 2.79 -15.87 40.36
N GLU A 20 1.96 -16.27 39.40
CA GLU A 20 2.39 -16.82 38.11
C GLU A 20 2.24 -15.80 36.99
N THR A 21 3.31 -15.58 36.23
CA THR A 21 3.28 -14.76 35.02
C THR A 21 2.53 -15.50 33.92
N VAL A 22 1.48 -14.88 33.39
CA VAL A 22 0.72 -15.43 32.26
C VAL A 22 1.24 -14.80 30.97
N TYR A 23 1.35 -15.60 29.92
CA TYR A 23 1.80 -15.13 28.60
C TYR A 23 0.70 -15.34 27.56
N ILE A 24 0.46 -14.31 26.74
CA ILE A 24 -0.27 -14.45 25.48
C ILE A 24 0.73 -14.87 24.41
N VAL A 25 0.37 -15.92 23.67
CA VAL A 25 1.08 -16.36 22.46
C VAL A 25 0.13 -16.14 21.29
N PRO A 26 0.27 -15.06 20.49
CA PRO A 26 -0.72 -14.72 19.47
C PRO A 26 -0.99 -15.83 18.44
N GLN A 27 0.05 -16.61 18.11
CA GLN A 27 -0.05 -17.77 17.21
C GLN A 27 -0.94 -18.90 17.75
N LEU A 28 -1.15 -18.98 19.05
CA LEU A 28 -2.02 -19.97 19.68
C LEU A 28 -3.43 -19.44 19.96
N LEU A 29 -3.70 -18.18 19.62
CA LEU A 29 -5.04 -17.61 19.77
C LEU A 29 -6.04 -18.27 18.80
N PRO A 30 -7.33 -18.30 19.17
CA PRO A 30 -8.39 -18.78 18.31
C PRO A 30 -8.50 -17.93 17.03
N ILE A 31 -8.87 -18.59 15.92
CA ILE A 31 -9.02 -17.97 14.58
C ILE A 31 -10.40 -17.31 14.43
N THR A 32 -11.41 -17.82 15.13
CA THR A 32 -12.81 -17.44 14.96
C THR A 32 -13.38 -16.72 16.18
N ASP A 33 -14.16 -15.69 15.91
CA ASP A 33 -15.04 -15.03 16.88
C ASP A 33 -16.22 -15.95 17.19
N LEU A 34 -16.39 -16.34 18.45
CA LEU A 34 -17.54 -17.12 18.92
C LEU A 34 -18.78 -16.23 19.18
N GLY A 35 -18.83 -15.03 18.59
CA GLY A 35 -20.01 -14.17 18.61
C GLY A 35 -20.08 -13.24 19.82
N HIS A 36 -18.94 -12.89 20.42
CA HIS A 36 -18.90 -11.84 21.43
C HIS A 36 -18.45 -10.52 20.79
N GLN A 37 -19.36 -9.87 20.09
CA GLN A 37 -19.28 -8.42 19.98
C GLN A 37 -19.89 -7.82 21.24
N VAL A 38 -19.07 -7.18 22.08
CA VAL A 38 -19.55 -6.01 22.80
C VAL A 38 -18.54 -4.89 22.62
N TRP A 39 -18.73 -4.24 21.48
CA TRP A 39 -18.23 -2.91 21.21
C TRP A 39 -19.15 -1.88 21.92
N VAL A 40 -18.64 -0.66 22.16
CA VAL A 40 -19.26 0.63 22.63
C VAL A 40 -19.50 0.86 24.14
N PRO A 41 -19.21 2.09 24.67
CA PRO A 41 -20.10 3.25 24.49
C PRO A 41 -19.38 4.62 24.41
N LYS A 42 -19.59 5.40 23.37
CA LYS A 42 -20.56 6.52 23.37
C LYS A 42 -20.96 6.87 21.92
N PRO A 43 -22.07 7.61 21.72
CA PRO A 43 -22.66 7.77 20.39
C PRO A 43 -21.83 8.77 19.60
N VAL A 44 -20.74 8.30 18.98
CA VAL A 44 -19.92 9.12 18.10
C VAL A 44 -20.06 8.59 16.68
N SER A 45 -20.14 9.56 15.78
CA SER A 45 -20.89 9.50 14.53
C SER A 45 -20.17 8.78 13.38
N GLN A 46 -18.91 8.38 13.54
CA GLN A 46 -18.13 7.88 12.42
C GLN A 46 -17.01 6.88 12.81
N ASN A 47 -16.92 5.79 12.06
CA ASN A 47 -15.73 4.93 12.06
C ASN A 47 -14.75 5.47 11.02
N HIS A 48 -13.49 5.58 11.40
CA HIS A 48 -12.43 5.88 10.45
C HIS A 48 -11.72 4.60 10.07
N GLU A 49 -11.73 4.27 8.77
CA GLU A 49 -11.08 3.08 8.24
C GLU A 49 -9.77 3.45 7.55
N TYR A 50 -8.72 2.75 7.96
CA TYR A 50 -7.38 2.84 7.41
C TYR A 50 -6.86 1.44 7.09
N TYR A 51 -5.82 1.41 6.27
CA TYR A 51 -5.19 0.20 5.81
C TYR A 51 -3.68 0.38 5.92
N ILE A 52 -3.01 -0.71 6.29
CA ILE A 52 -1.56 -0.85 6.27
C ILE A 52 -1.27 -1.87 5.18
N ASP A 53 -0.85 -1.39 4.01
CA ASP A 53 -0.54 -2.23 2.85
C ASP A 53 0.94 -2.59 2.84
N PHE A 54 1.25 -3.88 2.78
CA PHE A 54 2.60 -4.43 2.74
C PHE A 54 3.04 -4.83 1.33
N GLN A 55 2.37 -4.31 0.30
CA GLN A 55 2.66 -4.52 -1.12
C GLN A 55 2.69 -6.00 -1.47
N HIS A 56 3.87 -6.62 -1.54
CA HIS A 56 4.05 -8.01 -1.94
C HIS A 56 4.29 -8.96 -0.77
N PHE A 57 4.34 -8.46 0.46
CA PHE A 57 4.64 -9.25 1.67
C PHE A 57 3.39 -9.58 2.48
N TYR A 58 3.16 -10.86 2.81
CA TYR A 58 2.03 -11.25 3.65
C TYR A 58 2.31 -10.93 5.13
N PRO A 59 1.50 -10.09 5.80
CA PRO A 59 1.94 -9.46 7.04
C PRO A 59 1.68 -10.25 8.33
N GLU A 60 1.34 -11.54 8.29
CA GLU A 60 0.96 -12.32 9.48
C GLU A 60 2.00 -12.28 10.62
N SER A 61 3.28 -12.46 10.30
CA SER A 61 4.36 -12.39 11.29
C SER A 61 4.53 -10.99 11.88
N ILE A 62 4.31 -9.95 11.07
CA ILE A 62 4.36 -8.55 11.51
C ILE A 62 3.13 -8.24 12.38
N PHE A 63 1.95 -8.68 11.96
CA PHE A 63 0.70 -8.55 12.68
C PHE A 63 0.79 -9.17 14.07
N THR A 64 1.31 -10.40 14.17
CA THR A 64 1.53 -11.09 15.45
C THR A 64 2.37 -10.25 16.42
N ARG A 65 3.45 -9.64 15.92
CA ARG A 65 4.34 -8.81 16.75
C ARG A 65 3.71 -7.47 17.11
N LEU A 66 3.01 -6.87 16.17
CA LEU A 66 2.23 -5.66 16.39
C LEU A 66 1.15 -5.88 17.46
N LEU A 67 0.47 -7.05 17.45
CA LEU A 67 -0.47 -7.42 18.49
C LEU A 67 0.18 -7.40 19.88
N CYS A 68 1.33 -8.05 20.06
CA CYS A 68 2.05 -8.03 21.34
C CYS A 68 2.33 -6.60 21.84
N VAL A 69 2.73 -5.71 20.92
CA VAL A 69 2.99 -4.30 21.24
C VAL A 69 1.72 -3.56 21.65
N CYS A 70 0.63 -3.71 20.88
CA CYS A 70 -0.66 -3.10 21.20
C CYS A 70 -1.20 -3.56 22.55
N LEU A 71 -1.04 -4.86 22.86
CA LEU A 71 -1.48 -5.44 24.13
C LEU A 71 -0.67 -4.94 25.31
N ARG A 72 0.66 -4.86 25.15
CA ARG A 72 1.54 -4.30 26.18
C ARG A 72 1.19 -2.84 26.48
N HIS A 73 1.01 -2.04 25.43
CA HIS A 73 0.58 -0.65 25.60
C HIS A 73 -0.76 -0.54 26.32
N GLN A 74 -1.74 -1.38 25.97
CA GLN A 74 -3.02 -1.39 26.65
C GLN A 74 -2.89 -1.77 28.14
N LEU A 75 -2.06 -2.76 28.46
CA LEU A 75 -1.76 -3.16 29.83
C LEU A 75 -1.09 -2.04 30.64
N ASP A 76 -0.15 -1.31 30.02
CA ASP A 76 0.58 -0.22 30.66
C ASP A 76 -0.30 1.02 30.89
N CYS A 77 -1.25 1.29 29.99
CA CYS A 77 -2.10 2.48 30.05
C CYS A 77 -3.44 2.28 30.79
N ASN A 78 -4.00 1.07 30.80
CA ASN A 78 -5.28 0.80 31.48
C ASN A 78 -5.08 0.44 32.96
N TYR A 79 -4.82 1.44 33.79
CA TYR A 79 -4.84 1.32 35.26
C TYR A 79 -6.22 0.96 35.84
N LEU A 80 -7.31 1.03 35.04
CA LEU A 80 -8.68 1.02 35.54
C LEU A 80 -9.57 -0.15 35.06
N SER A 81 -9.16 -0.96 34.07
CA SER A 81 -9.91 -2.16 33.68
C SER A 81 -8.98 -3.23 33.08
N PRO A 82 -8.78 -4.38 33.76
CA PRO A 82 -7.83 -5.40 33.33
C PRO A 82 -8.42 -6.23 32.20
N ILE A 83 -7.98 -6.07 30.94
CA ILE A 83 -8.20 -6.94 29.75
C ILE A 83 -9.64 -7.41 29.45
N LYS A 84 -10.63 -7.18 30.31
CA LYS A 84 -12.00 -7.70 30.19
C LYS A 84 -12.70 -7.20 28.93
N ASP A 85 -12.20 -6.10 28.38
CA ASP A 85 -12.73 -5.46 27.18
C ASP A 85 -11.81 -5.66 25.94
N ALA A 86 -10.61 -6.21 26.11
CA ALA A 86 -9.74 -6.56 24.98
C ALA A 86 -10.14 -7.91 24.43
N THR A 87 -10.76 -7.90 23.26
CA THR A 87 -11.05 -9.12 22.53
C THR A 87 -9.91 -9.36 21.55
N ILE A 88 -9.21 -10.49 21.68
CA ILE A 88 -7.99 -10.77 20.92
C ILE A 88 -8.11 -12.16 20.30
N TYR A 89 -7.92 -12.22 18.99
CA TYR A 89 -7.90 -13.42 18.18
C TYR A 89 -6.65 -13.42 17.32
N ARG A 90 -6.37 -14.55 16.67
CA ARG A 90 -5.17 -14.70 15.84
C ARG A 90 -5.06 -13.66 14.72
N HIS A 91 -6.19 -13.26 14.14
CA HIS A 91 -6.25 -12.37 12.98
C HIS A 91 -6.94 -11.04 13.27
N GLN A 92 -7.36 -10.78 14.51
CA GLN A 92 -8.04 -9.54 14.84
C GLN A 92 -7.90 -9.21 16.33
N ALA A 93 -7.83 -7.93 16.66
CA ALA A 93 -7.82 -7.48 18.04
C ALA A 93 -8.52 -6.14 18.19
N TRP A 94 -9.23 -5.99 19.30
CA TRP A 94 -9.80 -4.74 19.76
C TRP A 94 -8.97 -4.20 20.91
N CYS A 95 -8.47 -2.98 20.72
CA CYS A 95 -7.55 -2.33 21.63
C CYS A 95 -8.02 -0.90 21.96
N THR A 96 -7.51 -0.34 23.05
CA THR A 96 -7.66 1.08 23.40
C THR A 96 -6.34 1.80 23.29
N TYR A 97 -6.38 3.10 22.98
CA TYR A 97 -5.23 3.99 23.03
C TYR A 97 -5.59 5.20 23.90
N GLY A 98 -4.96 5.28 25.08
CA GLY A 98 -5.42 6.18 26.13
C GLY A 98 -6.88 5.92 26.53
N THR A 99 -7.58 6.97 26.94
CA THR A 99 -8.99 6.92 27.36
C THR A 99 -9.97 7.40 26.27
N THR A 100 -9.44 7.90 25.15
CA THR A 100 -10.20 8.65 24.13
C THR A 100 -10.34 7.92 22.81
N HIS A 101 -9.56 6.85 22.58
CA HIS A 101 -9.55 6.11 21.32
C HIS A 101 -9.75 4.62 21.56
N ALA A 102 -10.59 4.01 20.71
CA ALA A 102 -10.70 2.58 20.56
C ALA A 102 -10.38 2.22 19.10
N TYR A 103 -9.58 1.18 18.88
CA TYR A 103 -9.21 0.75 17.55
C TYR A 103 -9.28 -0.77 17.40
N HIS A 104 -9.62 -1.19 16.19
CA HIS A 104 -9.73 -2.59 15.80
C HIS A 104 -8.70 -2.86 14.71
N LEU A 105 -7.80 -3.80 14.96
CA LEU A 105 -6.85 -4.33 13.99
C LEU A 105 -7.43 -5.62 13.42
N CYS A 106 -7.44 -5.76 12.10
CA CYS A 106 -7.90 -6.97 11.42
C CYS A 106 -6.95 -7.30 10.28
N LEU A 107 -6.28 -8.45 10.39
CA LEU A 107 -5.48 -9.02 9.31
C LEU A 107 -6.42 -9.46 8.18
N SER A 108 -6.17 -9.02 6.96
CA SER A 108 -6.95 -9.49 5.81
C SER A 108 -6.89 -11.01 5.67
N LYS A 109 -8.06 -11.63 5.51
CA LYS A 109 -8.20 -13.07 5.25
C LYS A 109 -7.99 -13.41 3.78
N ASP A 110 -8.11 -12.43 2.88
CA ASP A 110 -7.79 -12.63 1.48
C ASP A 110 -6.27 -12.57 1.32
N MET A 111 -5.67 -13.68 0.91
CA MET A 111 -4.22 -13.80 0.66
C MET A 111 -3.73 -12.85 -0.44
N ARG A 112 -4.64 -12.29 -1.24
CA ARG A 112 -4.37 -11.26 -2.24
C ARG A 112 -4.25 -9.88 -1.60
N CYS A 113 -5.17 -9.51 -0.68
CA CYS A 113 -5.00 -8.28 0.10
C CYS A 113 -3.94 -8.49 1.19
N LYS A 114 -2.72 -8.07 0.93
CA LYS A 114 -1.60 -8.14 1.87
C LYS A 114 -1.60 -6.95 2.83
N CYS A 115 -2.74 -6.73 3.48
CA CYS A 115 -2.95 -5.56 4.32
C CYS A 115 -3.51 -5.91 5.70
N ILE A 116 -3.29 -4.98 6.63
CA ILE A 116 -3.97 -4.94 7.93
C ILE A 116 -4.99 -3.81 7.85
N LYS A 117 -6.27 -4.12 8.06
CA LYS A 117 -7.34 -3.12 8.21
C LYS A 117 -7.32 -2.59 9.65
N VAL A 118 -7.38 -1.27 9.77
CA VAL A 118 -7.41 -0.55 11.05
C VAL A 118 -8.70 0.27 11.09
N THR A 119 -9.59 -0.03 12.03
CA THR A 119 -10.81 0.76 12.25
C THR A 119 -10.69 1.50 13.57
N ILE A 120 -10.67 2.83 13.51
CA ILE A 120 -10.50 3.70 14.69
C ILE A 120 -11.85 4.37 14.98
N ARG A 121 -12.23 4.38 16.25
CA ARG A 121 -13.31 5.21 16.79
C ARG A 121 -12.73 6.11 17.89
N CYS A 122 -13.00 7.40 17.81
CA CYS A 122 -12.59 8.41 18.77
C CYS A 122 -13.67 9.49 18.88
N ASP A 123 -13.60 10.33 19.91
CA ASP A 123 -14.49 11.47 20.08
C ASP A 123 -14.30 12.49 18.94
N ASP A 124 -15.34 13.29 18.62
CA ASP A 124 -15.30 14.25 17.50
C ASP A 124 -14.19 15.33 17.66
N SER A 125 -13.71 15.57 18.88
CA SER A 125 -12.60 16.49 19.18
C SER A 125 -11.21 15.85 19.08
N GLU A 126 -11.14 14.55 18.84
CA GLU A 126 -9.89 13.77 18.85
C GLU A 126 -9.55 13.29 17.44
N SER A 127 -8.25 13.34 17.11
CA SER A 127 -7.77 12.91 15.80
C SER A 127 -7.41 11.42 15.80
N PRO A 128 -7.81 10.64 14.77
CA PRO A 128 -7.38 9.26 14.61
C PRO A 128 -5.88 9.13 14.32
N LEU A 129 -5.20 10.22 13.94
CA LEU A 129 -3.77 10.23 13.60
C LEU A 129 -2.89 9.75 14.76
N ARG A 130 -3.26 10.02 16.02
CA ARG A 130 -2.49 9.56 17.20
C ARG A 130 -2.33 8.04 17.24
N VAL A 131 -3.39 7.32 16.90
CA VAL A 131 -3.35 5.85 16.82
C VAL A 131 -2.50 5.41 15.64
N LEU A 132 -2.61 6.07 14.48
CA LEU A 132 -1.80 5.75 13.31
C LEU A 132 -0.31 6.01 13.53
N GLU A 133 0.05 7.11 14.20
CA GLU A 133 1.43 7.43 14.61
C GLU A 133 1.99 6.36 15.55
N PHE A 134 1.21 5.93 16.53
CA PHE A 134 1.57 4.84 17.42
C PHE A 134 1.83 3.53 16.64
N LEU A 135 0.91 3.15 15.76
CA LEU A 135 1.05 1.93 14.95
C LEU A 135 2.25 2.02 14.01
N HIS A 136 2.42 3.16 13.33
CA HIS A 136 3.54 3.43 12.42
C HIS A 136 4.88 3.32 13.13
N HIS A 137 5.06 4.03 14.25
CA HIS A 137 6.30 4.00 15.01
C HIS A 137 6.73 2.57 15.39
N ASN A 138 5.78 1.78 15.87
CA ASN A 138 6.06 0.40 16.29
C ASN A 138 6.27 -0.54 15.09
N LEU A 139 5.54 -0.34 13.99
CA LEU A 139 5.78 -1.06 12.75
C LEU A 139 7.17 -0.80 12.19
N THR A 140 7.62 0.45 12.15
CA THR A 140 8.97 0.81 11.71
C THR A 140 10.04 0.12 12.56
N ALA A 141 9.85 0.05 13.88
CA ALA A 141 10.75 -0.67 14.76
C ALA A 141 10.79 -2.18 14.44
N ILE A 142 9.62 -2.82 14.26
CA ILE A 142 9.52 -4.24 13.90
C ILE A 142 10.17 -4.51 12.54
N THR A 143 9.88 -3.67 11.53
CA THR A 143 10.38 -3.88 10.17
C THR A 143 11.87 -3.64 10.07
N ASN A 144 12.39 -2.59 10.71
CA ASN A 144 13.84 -2.29 10.67
C ASN A 144 14.67 -3.33 11.44
N GLY A 145 14.12 -3.93 12.49
CA GLY A 145 14.76 -5.02 13.22
C GLY A 145 14.85 -6.29 12.40
N ASP A 146 13.71 -6.82 11.96
CA ASP A 146 13.60 -8.21 11.50
C ASP A 146 13.12 -8.37 10.06
N PHE A 147 12.60 -7.32 9.43
CA PHE A 147 11.99 -7.36 8.09
C PHE A 147 12.52 -6.24 7.19
N GLN A 148 13.84 -6.07 7.12
CA GLN A 148 14.51 -4.91 6.49
C GLN A 148 14.14 -4.66 5.01
N LYS A 149 13.61 -5.66 4.30
CA LYS A 149 13.18 -5.55 2.90
C LYS A 149 11.69 -5.27 2.74
N VAL A 150 10.92 -5.34 3.83
CA VAL A 150 9.48 -5.11 3.81
C VAL A 150 9.23 -3.61 3.76
N LYS A 151 8.42 -3.21 2.79
CA LYS A 151 7.89 -1.86 2.66
C LYS A 151 6.41 -1.89 3.00
N TYR A 152 5.93 -0.83 3.60
CA TYR A 152 4.51 -0.69 3.88
C TYR A 152 4.06 0.76 3.75
N THR A 153 2.77 0.93 3.48
CA THR A 153 2.09 2.22 3.37
C THR A 153 0.90 2.23 4.32
N ILE A 154 0.75 3.31 5.09
CA ILE A 154 -0.40 3.52 5.97
C ILE A 154 -1.26 4.64 5.40
N GLY A 155 -2.56 4.41 5.32
CA GLY A 155 -3.53 5.47 5.11
C GLY A 155 -4.89 4.92 4.71
N PRO A 156 -5.80 5.77 4.24
CA PRO A 156 -7.14 5.31 3.90
C PRO A 156 -7.19 4.68 2.52
N ALA A 157 -8.26 3.92 2.28
CA ALA A 157 -8.59 3.42 0.96
C ALA A 157 -8.89 4.56 -0.02
N CYS A 158 -8.36 4.47 -1.24
CA CYS A 158 -8.64 5.41 -2.31
C CYS A 158 -10.11 5.26 -2.79
N PRO A 159 -10.96 6.31 -2.71
CA PRO A 159 -12.34 6.22 -3.16
C PRO A 159 -12.48 6.06 -4.67
N ALA A 160 -11.50 6.53 -5.46
CA ALA A 160 -11.53 6.44 -6.91
C ALA A 160 -11.22 5.03 -7.45
N CYS A 161 -10.47 4.22 -6.68
CA CYS A 161 -10.10 2.85 -7.07
C CYS A 161 -11.02 1.80 -6.50
N ASN A 162 -11.50 2.00 -5.27
CA ASN A 162 -12.24 0.98 -4.53
C ASN A 162 -13.76 1.02 -4.82
N GLY A 163 -14.16 1.65 -5.94
CA GLY A 163 -15.54 2.04 -6.22
C GLY A 163 -16.40 1.04 -6.99
N GLU A 164 -15.90 0.37 -8.03
CA GLU A 164 -16.83 -0.26 -8.99
C GLU A 164 -16.45 -1.65 -9.54
N ASN A 165 -15.21 -2.13 -9.36
CA ASN A 165 -14.74 -3.28 -10.16
C ASN A 165 -14.22 -4.49 -9.38
N GLY A 166 -14.67 -4.74 -8.13
CA GLY A 166 -14.37 -6.02 -7.44
C GLY A 166 -12.88 -6.41 -7.37
N GLU A 167 -11.97 -5.46 -7.63
CA GLU A 167 -10.53 -5.67 -7.56
C GLU A 167 -10.16 -5.90 -6.11
N THR A 168 -9.44 -6.99 -5.90
CA THR A 168 -9.14 -7.49 -4.56
C THR A 168 -7.95 -6.80 -3.92
N ASP A 169 -7.36 -5.79 -4.56
CA ASP A 169 -6.22 -5.06 -4.02
C ASP A 169 -6.65 -3.66 -3.60
N VAL A 170 -6.64 -3.40 -2.29
CA VAL A 170 -7.02 -2.12 -1.72
C VAL A 170 -5.93 -1.10 -2.04
N HIS A 171 -6.20 -0.16 -2.94
CA HIS A 171 -5.28 0.96 -3.17
C HIS A 171 -5.31 1.93 -1.98
N VAL A 172 -4.16 2.05 -1.29
CA VAL A 172 -4.01 2.87 -0.07
C VAL A 172 -3.36 4.22 -0.40
N LEU A 173 -4.01 5.31 0.01
CA LEU A 173 -3.44 6.66 -0.08
C LEU A 173 -2.42 6.88 1.04
N SER A 174 -1.17 7.16 0.70
CA SER A 174 -0.06 7.21 1.67
C SER A 174 -0.11 8.43 2.60
N LEU A 175 -0.55 8.23 3.84
CA LEU A 175 -0.33 9.18 4.94
C LEU A 175 1.05 9.02 5.58
N ALA A 176 1.60 7.81 5.53
CA ALA A 176 2.95 7.47 5.98
C ALA A 176 3.48 6.24 5.24
N SER A 177 4.80 6.15 5.08
CA SER A 177 5.47 4.96 4.55
C SER A 177 6.79 4.71 5.27
N GLY A 178 7.06 3.48 5.71
CA GLY A 178 8.35 3.07 6.28
C GLY A 178 8.97 4.04 7.32
N ASN A 179 9.98 4.82 6.91
CA ASN A 179 10.72 5.76 7.77
C ASN A 179 10.15 7.20 7.77
N ASP A 180 9.09 7.47 7.01
CA ASP A 180 8.43 8.77 6.99
C ASP A 180 7.69 9.02 8.29
N VAL A 181 7.39 10.28 8.62
CA VAL A 181 6.51 10.61 9.74
C VAL A 181 5.07 10.58 9.23
N VAL A 182 4.14 10.06 10.03
CA VAL A 182 2.70 10.21 9.74
C VAL A 182 2.40 11.69 9.74
N SER A 183 2.09 12.24 8.57
CA SER A 183 1.86 13.66 8.41
C SER A 183 0.44 13.92 7.95
N GLY A 184 -0.35 14.57 8.80
CA GLY A 184 -1.64 15.15 8.43
C GLY A 184 -1.52 16.40 7.53
N ALA A 185 -0.33 16.70 6.99
CA ALA A 185 -0.11 17.82 6.08
C ALA A 185 -0.41 17.48 4.61
N TYR A 186 -0.41 16.19 4.25
CA TYR A 186 -0.81 15.75 2.91
C TYR A 186 -2.31 15.50 2.89
N ASN A 187 -3.06 16.56 2.56
CA ASN A 187 -4.52 16.52 2.48
C ASN A 187 -5.01 16.32 1.05
N GLN A 188 -4.11 16.15 0.08
CA GLN A 188 -4.45 16.08 -1.33
C GLN A 188 -3.63 15.01 -2.05
N PHE A 189 -4.31 14.13 -2.77
CA PHE A 189 -3.73 13.00 -3.49
C PHE A 189 -4.28 12.97 -4.90
N TRP A 190 -3.44 12.78 -5.90
CA TRP A 190 -3.89 12.51 -7.25
C TRP A 190 -3.93 11.00 -7.49
N CYS A 191 -5.08 10.49 -7.91
CA CYS A 191 -5.24 9.08 -8.26
C CYS A 191 -6.15 8.95 -9.47
N HIS A 192 -5.73 8.22 -10.51
CA HIS A 192 -6.48 8.04 -11.75
C HIS A 192 -7.02 9.37 -12.36
N GLY A 193 -6.25 10.46 -12.23
CA GLY A 193 -6.66 11.78 -12.73
C GLY A 193 -7.69 12.51 -11.87
N VAL A 194 -8.07 11.95 -10.72
CA VAL A 194 -8.96 12.56 -9.73
C VAL A 194 -8.14 13.10 -8.57
N LEU A 195 -8.38 14.37 -8.20
CA LEU A 195 -7.87 14.94 -6.97
C LEU A 195 -8.74 14.46 -5.80
N ILE A 196 -8.10 13.81 -4.85
CA ILE A 196 -8.71 13.29 -3.64
C ILE A 196 -8.23 14.13 -2.49
N THR A 197 -9.17 14.79 -1.82
CA THR A 197 -8.87 15.58 -0.63
C THR A 197 -9.25 14.80 0.64
N ILE A 198 -8.31 14.70 1.58
CA ILE A 198 -8.47 14.10 2.90
C ILE A 198 -8.56 15.24 3.91
N ASN A 199 -9.76 15.48 4.45
CA ASN A 199 -9.99 16.46 5.51
C ASN A 199 -10.53 15.76 6.75
N GLU A 200 -9.75 15.74 7.84
CA GLU A 200 -10.21 15.32 9.18
C GLU A 200 -11.01 13.99 9.17
N GLY A 201 -10.52 13.00 8.42
CA GLY A 201 -11.16 11.68 8.33
C GLY A 201 -12.32 11.55 7.33
N LYS A 202 -12.67 12.61 6.60
CA LYS A 202 -13.57 12.57 5.44
C LYS A 202 -12.74 12.63 4.16
N ILE A 203 -12.94 11.62 3.31
CA ILE A 203 -12.26 11.49 2.02
C ILE A 203 -13.30 11.81 0.96
N LYS A 204 -13.01 12.81 0.12
CA LYS A 204 -13.89 13.15 -0.99
C LYS A 204 -13.08 13.22 -2.29
N PRO A 205 -13.54 12.58 -3.37
CA PRO A 205 -13.10 12.98 -4.70
C PRO A 205 -13.61 14.40 -4.93
N ASP A 206 -12.71 15.34 -5.16
CA ASP A 206 -13.12 16.67 -5.58
C ASP A 206 -13.60 16.55 -7.02
N GLY A 207 -14.90 16.75 -7.23
CA GLY A 207 -15.62 16.53 -8.50
C GLY A 207 -15.26 17.49 -9.63
N GLU A 208 -14.09 18.11 -9.57
CA GLU A 208 -13.55 18.89 -10.66
C GLU A 208 -12.48 18.07 -11.34
N THR A 209 -12.66 17.82 -12.64
CA THR A 209 -11.54 17.63 -13.59
C THR A 209 -10.66 18.87 -13.50
N GLY A 210 -9.86 18.96 -12.44
CA GLY A 210 -8.96 20.05 -12.16
C GLY A 210 -7.85 19.99 -13.19
N GLN A 211 -7.77 21.02 -14.02
CA GLN A 211 -6.57 21.26 -14.80
C GLN A 211 -5.38 21.30 -13.84
N ILE A 212 -4.38 20.47 -14.13
CA ILE A 212 -3.10 20.43 -13.42
C ILE A 212 -2.61 21.88 -13.25
N PRO A 213 -2.23 22.33 -12.05
CA PRO A 213 -1.64 23.66 -11.88
C PRO A 213 -0.32 23.69 -12.64
N SER A 214 -0.32 24.37 -13.78
CA SER A 214 0.87 24.67 -14.56
C SER A 214 1.77 25.59 -13.72
N SER A 215 2.77 24.99 -13.09
CA SER A 215 3.94 25.74 -12.62
C SER A 215 4.62 26.39 -13.84
N PRO A 216 5.20 27.60 -13.73
CA PRO A 216 5.69 28.36 -14.86
C PRO A 216 6.99 27.74 -15.39
N ILE A 217 6.86 26.79 -16.31
CA ILE A 217 7.96 26.33 -17.14
C ILE A 217 8.14 27.39 -18.22
N ARG A 218 9.31 28.03 -18.19
CA ARG A 218 9.86 28.91 -19.23
C ARG A 218 9.50 28.38 -20.63
N GLU A 219 8.75 29.19 -21.36
CA GLU A 219 8.47 29.01 -22.78
C GLU A 219 9.76 28.80 -23.56
N SER A 220 9.96 27.57 -24.03
CA SER A 220 10.84 27.29 -25.16
C SER A 220 9.94 26.89 -26.32
N ARG A 221 9.66 27.91 -27.13
CA ARG A 221 9.18 27.91 -28.52
C ARG A 221 8.84 26.54 -29.15
N GLY A 222 7.58 26.44 -29.56
CA GLY A 222 7.22 26.00 -30.92
C GLY A 222 6.75 24.56 -31.06
N GLY A 223 5.45 24.39 -31.33
CA GLY A 223 4.87 23.13 -31.79
C GLY A 223 3.36 23.10 -31.65
N SER A 224 2.65 23.81 -32.52
CA SER A 224 1.20 23.68 -32.67
C SER A 224 0.86 22.24 -33.08
N PHE A 225 0.17 21.48 -32.22
CA PHE A 225 -0.39 20.19 -32.60
C PHE A 225 -1.90 20.32 -32.77
N ASN A 226 -2.29 20.42 -34.04
CA ASN A 226 -3.61 20.06 -34.51
C ASN A 226 -3.91 18.61 -34.09
N GLY A 227 -5.15 18.36 -33.67
CA GLY A 227 -5.63 17.03 -33.30
C GLY A 227 -5.27 15.99 -34.36
N SER A 228 -4.43 15.04 -33.97
CA SER A 228 -4.14 13.87 -34.79
C SER A 228 -5.33 12.92 -34.74
N PRO A 229 -5.62 12.21 -35.85
CA PRO A 229 -6.71 11.23 -35.89
C PRO A 229 -6.45 10.11 -34.88
N LEU A 230 -7.53 9.48 -34.39
CA LEU A 230 -7.47 8.22 -33.62
C LEU A 230 -6.51 7.26 -34.34
N GLN A 231 -5.31 7.13 -33.79
CA GLN A 231 -4.25 6.32 -34.37
C GLN A 231 -4.54 4.89 -33.96
N THR A 232 -5.00 4.07 -34.91
CA THR A 232 -5.24 2.64 -34.69
C THR A 232 -3.94 1.98 -34.23
N LEU A 233 -3.98 1.30 -33.08
CA LEU A 233 -2.84 0.57 -32.55
C LEU A 233 -2.70 -0.78 -33.26
N ASP A 234 -1.62 -0.93 -34.02
CA ASP A 234 -1.22 -2.18 -34.66
C ASP A 234 0.16 -2.65 -34.15
N ASP A 235 0.60 -3.83 -34.58
CA ASP A 235 1.88 -4.40 -34.15
C ASP A 235 3.09 -3.60 -34.65
N ASP A 236 2.92 -2.80 -35.70
CA ASP A 236 3.96 -1.94 -36.27
C ASP A 236 4.03 -0.56 -35.58
N THR A 237 3.09 -0.28 -34.66
CA THR A 237 3.06 0.98 -33.91
C THR A 237 4.31 1.11 -33.05
N ARG A 238 5.12 2.15 -33.30
CA ARG A 238 6.32 2.42 -32.51
C ARG A 238 5.97 2.72 -31.05
N ILE A 239 6.81 2.25 -30.12
CA ILE A 239 6.58 2.42 -28.67
C ILE A 239 6.47 3.90 -28.28
N GLU A 240 7.22 4.78 -28.95
CA GLU A 240 7.15 6.24 -28.74
C GLU A 240 5.79 6.87 -29.07
N ASN A 241 4.99 6.19 -29.89
CA ASN A 241 3.66 6.64 -30.33
C ASN A 241 2.53 5.98 -29.54
N LEU A 242 2.85 5.17 -28.52
CA LEU A 242 1.82 4.57 -27.67
C LEU A 242 1.05 5.65 -26.91
N PRO A 243 -0.27 5.48 -26.72
CA PRO A 243 -1.05 6.32 -25.82
C PRO A 243 -0.37 6.39 -24.46
N HIS A 244 -0.25 7.60 -23.92
CA HIS A 244 0.47 7.85 -22.68
C HIS A 244 -0.06 6.98 -21.51
N SER A 245 -1.36 6.70 -21.49
CA SER A 245 -1.98 5.84 -20.47
C SER A 245 -1.48 4.39 -20.56
N LEU A 246 -1.50 3.80 -21.77
CA LEU A 246 -0.99 2.46 -22.01
C LEU A 246 0.52 2.37 -21.76
N TYR A 247 1.31 3.34 -22.25
CA TYR A 247 2.76 3.39 -21.99
C TYR A 247 3.07 3.43 -20.48
N ARG A 248 2.31 4.23 -19.72
CA ARG A 248 2.46 4.34 -18.26
C ARG A 248 2.16 3.02 -17.57
N GLU A 249 1.07 2.36 -17.94
CA GLU A 249 0.66 1.08 -17.37
C GLU A 249 1.73 0.00 -17.57
N ILE A 250 2.22 -0.16 -18.81
CA ILE A 250 3.28 -1.13 -19.15
C ILE A 250 4.54 -0.86 -18.31
N ARG A 251 4.94 0.41 -18.24
CA ARG A 251 6.12 0.84 -17.49
C ARG A 251 5.97 0.56 -15.99
N ASP A 252 4.83 0.91 -15.41
CA ASP A 252 4.61 0.78 -13.98
C ASP A 252 4.56 -0.70 -13.56
N THR A 253 3.98 -1.57 -14.40
CA THR A 253 4.01 -3.03 -14.22
C THR A 253 5.43 -3.59 -14.31
N LEU A 254 6.21 -3.21 -15.32
CA LEU A 254 7.60 -3.66 -15.48
C LEU A 254 8.56 -3.12 -14.41
N ARG A 255 8.19 -2.05 -13.73
CA ARG A 255 9.00 -1.48 -12.63
C ARG A 255 8.93 -2.33 -11.35
N ILE A 256 7.91 -3.17 -11.20
CA ILE A 256 7.74 -4.02 -10.03
C ILE A 256 8.85 -5.09 -10.01
N PRO A 257 9.75 -5.09 -8.98
CA PRO A 257 10.86 -6.03 -8.94
C PRO A 257 10.37 -7.49 -8.92
N SER A 258 10.93 -8.32 -9.79
CA SER A 258 10.52 -9.71 -9.94
C SER A 258 11.70 -10.66 -9.72
N ILE A 259 11.57 -11.57 -8.74
CA ILE A 259 12.60 -12.59 -8.46
C ILE A 259 12.81 -13.51 -9.67
N ARG A 260 11.79 -13.66 -10.53
CA ARG A 260 11.85 -14.45 -11.77
C ARG A 260 12.36 -13.66 -12.98
N GLY A 261 12.82 -12.42 -12.79
CA GLY A 261 13.23 -11.56 -13.90
C GLY A 261 12.08 -11.18 -14.82
N ARG A 262 10.85 -11.10 -14.30
CA ARG A 262 9.68 -10.57 -15.03
C ARG A 262 9.53 -9.09 -14.76
N ASP A 263 10.62 -8.33 -14.87
CA ASP A 263 10.65 -6.89 -14.65
C ASP A 263 11.47 -6.24 -15.77
N TYR A 264 11.67 -4.92 -15.68
CA TYR A 264 12.45 -4.19 -16.68
C TYR A 264 13.88 -4.74 -16.84
N LYS A 265 14.46 -5.42 -15.83
CA LYS A 265 15.79 -6.04 -15.96
C LYS A 265 15.74 -7.29 -16.82
N GLY A 266 14.67 -8.07 -16.69
CA GLY A 266 14.37 -9.18 -17.60
C GLY A 266 14.23 -8.70 -19.03
N LEU A 267 13.44 -7.64 -19.24
CA LEU A 267 13.30 -7.01 -20.55
C LEU A 267 14.66 -6.52 -21.08
N ALA A 268 15.45 -5.83 -20.26
CA ALA A 268 16.80 -5.39 -20.64
C ALA A 268 17.69 -6.56 -21.09
N GLY A 269 17.62 -7.69 -20.38
CA GLY A 269 18.32 -8.92 -20.77
C GLY A 269 17.86 -9.47 -22.13
N LEU A 270 16.56 -9.45 -22.41
CA LEU A 270 16.00 -9.84 -23.72
C LEU A 270 16.42 -8.88 -24.84
N LEU A 271 16.63 -7.59 -24.51
CA LEU A 271 17.17 -6.57 -25.41
C LEU A 271 18.70 -6.63 -25.54
N GLY A 272 19.34 -7.66 -24.99
CA GLY A 272 20.78 -7.88 -25.13
C GLY A 272 21.65 -7.00 -24.24
N LYS A 273 21.07 -6.29 -23.25
CA LYS A 273 21.84 -5.47 -22.31
C LYS A 273 22.71 -6.33 -21.40
N THR A 274 23.95 -5.91 -21.24
CA THR A 274 24.89 -6.51 -20.30
C THR A 274 24.54 -6.11 -18.86
N PHE A 275 25.03 -6.89 -17.89
CA PHE A 275 24.89 -6.56 -16.46
C PHE A 275 25.39 -5.14 -16.12
N ARG A 276 26.45 -4.69 -16.80
CA ARG A 276 27.03 -3.36 -16.59
C ARG A 276 26.07 -2.26 -17.09
N GLU A 277 25.43 -2.45 -18.23
CA GLU A 277 24.44 -1.50 -18.76
C GLU A 277 23.19 -1.46 -17.89
N VAL A 278 22.71 -2.61 -17.41
CA VAL A 278 21.59 -2.67 -16.46
C VAL A 278 21.93 -1.92 -15.16
N SER A 279 23.16 -2.05 -14.66
CA SER A 279 23.63 -1.30 -13.48
C SER A 279 23.67 0.22 -13.72
N LEU A 280 23.91 0.67 -14.96
CA LEU A 280 23.84 2.10 -15.31
C LEU A 280 22.38 2.58 -15.36
N LEU A 281 21.46 1.79 -15.91
CA LEU A 281 20.03 2.09 -15.89
C LEU A 281 19.49 2.22 -14.47
N GLU A 282 19.99 1.45 -13.51
CA GLU A 282 19.60 1.53 -12.09
C GLU A 282 19.97 2.86 -11.42
N LEU A 283 20.93 3.61 -11.98
CA LEU A 283 21.30 4.93 -11.47
C LEU A 283 20.31 6.02 -11.92
N GLU A 284 19.48 5.74 -12.93
CA GLU A 284 18.49 6.68 -13.42
C GLU A 284 17.28 6.77 -12.47
N PRO A 285 16.64 7.94 -12.32
CA PRO A 285 15.44 8.10 -11.49
C PRO A 285 14.29 7.17 -11.88
N ASN A 286 14.22 6.80 -13.17
CA ASN A 286 13.29 5.80 -13.69
C ASN A 286 14.02 4.85 -14.65
N PRO A 287 14.55 3.72 -14.15
CA PRO A 287 15.30 2.76 -14.94
C PRO A 287 14.51 2.15 -16.09
N CYS A 288 13.20 1.96 -15.93
CA CYS A 288 12.33 1.41 -16.96
C CYS A 288 12.10 2.41 -18.10
N ASP A 289 11.88 3.69 -17.79
CA ASP A 289 11.79 4.75 -18.81
C ASP A 289 13.12 4.95 -19.54
N ALA A 290 14.24 4.87 -18.81
CA ALA A 290 15.57 4.94 -19.42
C ALA A 290 15.80 3.79 -20.41
N LEU A 291 15.37 2.56 -20.04
CA LEU A 291 15.43 1.40 -20.93
C LEU A 291 14.57 1.60 -22.18
N PHE A 292 13.32 2.08 -22.04
CA PHE A 292 12.46 2.32 -23.20
C PHE A 292 13.03 3.40 -24.13
N LYS A 293 13.55 4.50 -23.58
CA LYS A 293 14.19 5.56 -24.38
C LYS A 293 15.39 5.02 -25.14
N ASP A 294 16.22 4.24 -24.47
CA ASP A 294 17.38 3.61 -25.07
C ASP A 294 16.96 2.63 -26.19
N TRP A 295 15.96 1.79 -25.93
CA TRP A 295 15.40 0.87 -26.92
C TRP A 295 14.82 1.58 -28.15
N ILE A 296 14.04 2.65 -27.94
CA ILE A 296 13.48 3.49 -29.01
C ILE A 296 14.59 4.19 -29.83
N THR A 297 15.71 4.53 -29.19
CA THR A 297 16.81 5.27 -29.83
C THR A 297 17.67 4.36 -30.70
N TYR A 298 17.90 3.12 -30.28
CA TYR A 298 18.86 2.22 -30.93
C TYR A 298 18.22 1.13 -31.79
N ASP A 299 16.95 0.78 -31.56
CA ASP A 299 16.23 -0.23 -32.33
C ASP A 299 14.88 0.30 -32.85
N ASP A 300 14.28 -0.42 -33.80
CA ASP A 300 12.91 -0.17 -34.23
C ASP A 300 11.92 -0.79 -33.22
N ALA A 301 11.82 -0.14 -32.06
CA ALA A 301 10.99 -0.60 -30.96
C ALA A 301 9.50 -0.43 -31.31
N THR A 302 8.85 -1.53 -31.70
CA THR A 302 7.42 -1.59 -32.04
C THR A 302 6.60 -2.32 -30.98
N LEU A 303 5.29 -2.14 -31.02
CA LEU A 303 4.34 -2.82 -30.15
C LEU A 303 4.40 -4.35 -30.33
N GLY A 304 4.60 -4.84 -31.56
CA GLY A 304 4.79 -6.26 -31.85
C GLY A 304 6.03 -6.83 -31.17
N HIS A 305 7.16 -6.11 -31.19
CA HIS A 305 8.36 -6.51 -30.46
C HIS A 305 8.11 -6.55 -28.95
N LEU A 306 7.43 -5.53 -28.42
CA LEU A 306 7.06 -5.47 -27.00
C LEU A 306 6.19 -6.64 -26.59
N ILE A 307 5.11 -6.94 -27.33
CA ILE A 307 4.23 -8.08 -27.07
C ILE A 307 5.03 -9.39 -27.08
N ASN A 308 5.94 -9.58 -28.03
CA ASN A 308 6.76 -10.78 -28.11
C ASN A 308 7.69 -10.96 -26.89
N HIS A 309 8.33 -9.87 -26.44
CA HIS A 309 9.12 -9.89 -25.23
C HIS A 309 8.26 -10.13 -23.98
N MET A 310 7.06 -9.54 -23.89
CA MET A 310 6.14 -9.78 -22.78
C MET A 310 5.66 -11.24 -22.71
N LYS A 311 5.43 -11.89 -23.87
CA LYS A 311 5.15 -13.33 -23.92
C LYS A 311 6.30 -14.15 -23.35
N THR A 312 7.53 -13.79 -23.70
CA THR A 312 8.75 -14.45 -23.20
C THR A 312 8.92 -14.26 -21.69
N LEU A 313 8.52 -13.10 -21.16
CA LEU A 313 8.54 -12.80 -19.73
C LEU A 313 7.29 -13.30 -18.98
N GLU A 314 6.35 -13.97 -19.66
CA GLU A 314 5.08 -14.44 -19.09
C GLU A 314 4.21 -13.32 -18.47
N HIS A 315 4.26 -12.11 -19.04
CA HIS A 315 3.44 -10.95 -18.67
C HIS A 315 2.16 -10.88 -19.50
N TYR A 316 1.23 -11.80 -19.21
CA TYR A 316 -0.06 -11.88 -19.90
C TYR A 316 -1.02 -10.75 -19.51
N ASP A 317 -0.81 -10.13 -18.35
CA ASP A 317 -1.49 -8.93 -17.89
C ASP A 317 -1.20 -7.74 -18.82
N ILE A 318 0.08 -7.48 -19.12
CA ILE A 318 0.47 -6.42 -20.05
C ILE A 318 -0.09 -6.67 -21.46
N ILE A 319 -0.06 -7.92 -21.93
CA ILE A 319 -0.63 -8.28 -23.24
C ILE A 319 -2.13 -8.02 -23.26
N SER A 320 -2.84 -8.40 -22.19
CA SER A 320 -4.29 -8.19 -22.07
C SER A 320 -4.64 -6.69 -22.06
N ALA A 321 -3.86 -5.87 -21.36
CA ALA A 321 -4.03 -4.41 -21.36
C ALA A 321 -3.85 -3.82 -22.77
N ILE A 322 -2.85 -4.28 -23.52
CA ILE A 322 -2.64 -3.85 -24.91
C ILE A 322 -3.83 -4.25 -25.80
N ASP A 323 -4.32 -5.49 -25.67
CA ASP A 323 -5.45 -5.99 -26.46
C ASP A 323 -6.77 -5.29 -26.11
N GLU A 324 -6.97 -4.93 -24.84
CA GLU A 324 -8.10 -4.14 -24.39
C GLU A 324 -8.06 -2.73 -25.00
N TYR A 325 -6.88 -2.08 -24.99
CA TYR A 325 -6.68 -0.79 -25.66
C TYR A 325 -6.96 -0.85 -27.17
N LYS A 326 -6.51 -1.93 -27.84
CA LYS A 326 -6.81 -2.16 -29.27
C LYS A 326 -8.31 -2.32 -29.53
N SER A 327 -9.06 -2.85 -28.58
CA SER A 327 -10.51 -3.13 -28.71
C SER A 327 -11.39 -1.91 -28.42
N GLN A 328 -10.86 -0.90 -27.73
CA GLN A 328 -11.57 0.32 -27.37
C GLN A 328 -11.47 1.44 -28.42
N MET A 329 -10.63 1.26 -29.46
CA MET A 329 -10.44 2.21 -30.57
C MET A 329 -11.19 1.81 -31.83
#